data_AF-A0A2X3M226-F1
#
_entry.id   AF-A0A2X3M226-F1
#
_cell.length_a   1.000
_cell.length_b   1.000
_cell.length_c   1.000
_cell.angle_alpha   90.00
_cell.angle_beta   90.00
_cell.angle_gamma   90.00
#
_symmetry.space_group_name_H-M   'P 1'
#
loop_
_entity.id
_entity.type
_entity.pdbx_description
1 polymer ?
#
loop_
_entity_poly.entity_id
_entity_poly.type
_entity_poly.pdbx_seq_one_letter_code
_entity_poly.pdbx_strand_id
1 'polypeptide(L)'
;MRIVSNTNKKLDGIMSLLFAERPLVINTQLAMKIGLNEAIVLQQLHYWLRDTSSGMECDGVRWIYNTTEQWLEQFPFWSESTLKRAFASLKTLGLLRCEKLNKSKRDMTNFYTINYESELLDGGKVSESIRSKCAAPSGQNDTMEEVKMARSIGSKRPNVIGVKMA
;
A
#
# COMPACT_ATOMS: atom_id res chain seq x y z
N MET A 1 -15.17 13.72 -16.69
CA MET A 1 -13.81 14.30 -16.61
C MET A 1 -12.94 13.35 -15.78
N ARG A 2 -11.81 12.83 -16.32
CA ARG A 2 -10.92 11.86 -15.65
C ARG A 2 -10.32 12.47 -14.37
N ILE A 3 -9.83 11.66 -13.44
CA ILE A 3 -8.91 12.18 -12.41
C ILE A 3 -7.71 12.75 -13.17
N VAL A 4 -7.59 14.07 -13.13
CA VAL A 4 -6.42 14.77 -13.62
C VAL A 4 -5.47 14.80 -12.43
N SER A 5 -4.45 13.95 -12.45
CA SER A 5 -3.27 14.16 -11.62
C SER A 5 -2.82 15.60 -11.89
N ASN A 6 -2.74 16.43 -10.86
CA ASN A 6 -2.20 17.78 -10.99
C ASN A 6 -0.69 17.64 -11.25
N THR A 7 -0.31 17.27 -12.47
CA THR A 7 1.08 17.22 -12.89
C THR A 7 1.52 18.65 -13.18
N ASN A 8 1.76 19.43 -12.13
CA ASN A 8 2.69 20.55 -12.24
C ASN A 8 4.09 19.95 -12.37
N LYS A 9 4.43 19.56 -13.60
CA LYS A 9 5.80 19.38 -14.05
C LYS A 9 6.54 20.70 -13.87
N LYS A 10 7.28 20.84 -12.78
CA LYS A 10 8.64 21.37 -12.81
C LYS A 10 9.38 21.01 -11.52
N LEU A 11 10.35 20.11 -11.66
CA LEU A 11 11.20 19.61 -10.59
C LEU A 11 12.33 20.62 -10.33
N ASP A 12 12.00 21.77 -9.73
CA ASP A 12 12.99 22.74 -9.26
C ASP A 12 12.99 22.72 -7.72
N GLY A 13 13.92 21.98 -7.13
CA GLY A 13 14.37 22.23 -5.76
C GLY A 13 13.94 21.23 -4.69
N ILE A 14 14.94 20.68 -4.02
CA ILE A 14 14.92 19.86 -2.79
C ILE A 14 14.35 20.63 -1.57
N MET A 15 13.38 21.53 -1.71
CA MET A 15 12.96 22.43 -0.62
C MET A 15 11.45 22.70 -0.58
N SER A 16 10.67 21.75 -0.04
CA SER A 16 10.05 21.94 1.28
C SER A 16 9.36 20.64 1.74
N LEU A 17 9.82 20.07 2.85
CA LEU A 17 9.03 19.11 3.65
C LEU A 17 7.81 19.79 4.31
N LEU A 18 7.72 21.11 4.19
CA LEU A 18 6.55 21.92 4.51
C LEU A 18 5.57 21.82 3.33
N PHE A 19 4.29 21.60 3.62
CA PHE A 19 3.30 21.14 2.64
C PHE A 19 2.97 22.19 1.56
N ALA A 20 3.48 22.02 0.35
CA ALA A 20 3.01 22.71 -0.85
C ALA A 20 1.72 22.07 -1.43
N GLU A 21 1.48 20.79 -1.09
CA GLU A 21 0.35 19.99 -1.52
C GLU A 21 -0.44 19.48 -0.30
N ARG A 22 -1.73 19.14 -0.49
CA ARG A 22 -2.58 18.69 0.62
C ARG A 22 -2.04 17.35 1.19
N PRO A 23 -1.74 17.26 2.49
CA PRO A 23 -1.23 16.03 3.08
C PRO A 23 -2.28 14.92 3.05
N LEU A 24 -1.81 13.67 2.97
CA LEU A 24 -2.67 12.50 3.12
C LEU A 24 -3.14 12.40 4.59
N VAL A 25 -4.43 12.68 4.81
CA VAL A 25 -5.06 12.52 6.12
C VAL A 25 -5.59 11.10 6.25
N ILE A 26 -5.39 10.46 7.40
CA ILE A 26 -5.85 9.09 7.66
C ILE A 26 -6.59 9.05 9.00
N ASN A 27 -7.78 8.44 9.02
CA ASN A 27 -8.46 8.14 10.27
C ASN A 27 -7.87 6.87 10.89
N THR A 28 -7.23 7.01 12.06
CA THR A 28 -6.57 5.90 12.76
C THR A 28 -7.54 4.82 13.23
N GLN A 29 -8.76 5.19 13.65
CA GLN A 29 -9.79 4.23 14.05
C GLN A 29 -10.25 3.38 12.87
N LEU A 30 -10.40 4.00 11.69
CA LEU A 30 -10.69 3.27 10.46
C LEU A 30 -9.54 2.33 10.11
N ALA A 31 -8.30 2.81 10.12
CA ALA A 31 -7.13 1.99 9.82
C ALA A 31 -6.98 0.78 10.76
N MET A 32 -7.33 0.94 12.04
CA MET A 32 -7.36 -0.18 13.00
C MET A 32 -8.44 -1.21 12.67
N LYS A 33 -9.60 -0.78 12.16
CA LYS A 33 -10.72 -1.67 11.82
C LYS A 33 -10.49 -2.44 10.51
N ILE A 34 -9.96 -1.78 9.48
CA ILE A 34 -9.96 -2.32 8.10
C ILE A 34 -8.57 -2.54 7.49
N GLY A 35 -7.51 -2.08 8.17
CA GLY A 35 -6.15 -2.06 7.66
C GLY A 35 -5.72 -0.68 7.17
N LEU A 36 -4.41 -0.40 7.27
CA LEU A 36 -3.83 0.90 6.92
C LEU A 36 -3.97 1.21 5.42
N ASN A 37 -3.63 0.25 4.56
CA ASN A 37 -3.64 0.45 3.11
C ASN A 37 -5.08 0.65 2.61
N GLU A 38 -6.01 -0.15 3.14
CA GLU A 38 -7.44 -0.07 2.88
C GLU A 38 -8.00 1.29 3.31
N ALA A 39 -7.67 1.75 4.52
CA ALA A 39 -8.11 3.06 5.01
C ALA A 39 -7.57 4.21 4.17
N ILE A 40 -6.30 4.15 3.74
CA ILE A 40 -5.70 5.15 2.84
C ILE A 40 -6.45 5.21 1.50
N VAL A 41 -6.66 4.05 0.85
CA VAL A 41 -7.38 4.00 -0.44
C VAL A 41 -8.80 4.51 -0.28
N LEU A 42 -9.51 4.09 0.77
CA LEU A 42 -10.89 4.50 1.00
C LEU A 42 -11.01 6.00 1.28
N GLN A 43 -10.08 6.56 2.05
CA GLN A 43 -10.03 7.99 2.34
C GLN A 43 -9.71 8.83 1.10
N GLN A 44 -8.80 8.36 0.26
CA GLN A 44 -8.49 9.03 -1.00
C GLN A 44 -9.70 8.99 -1.95
N LEU A 45 -10.37 7.84 -2.06
CA LEU A 45 -11.59 7.72 -2.86
C LEU A 45 -12.71 8.63 -2.35
N HIS A 46 -12.86 8.76 -1.03
CA HIS A 46 -13.83 9.65 -0.42
C HIS A 46 -13.60 11.11 -0.81
N TYR A 47 -12.34 11.56 -0.79
CA TYR A 47 -11.97 12.89 -1.27
C TYR A 47 -12.39 13.09 -2.73
N TRP A 48 -12.08 12.15 -3.62
CA TRP A 48 -12.46 12.26 -5.03
C TRP A 48 -13.98 12.32 -5.22
N LEU A 49 -14.74 11.51 -4.47
CA LEU A 49 -16.20 11.50 -4.52
C LEU A 49 -16.85 12.79 -3.98
N ARG A 50 -16.22 13.52 -3.06
CA ARG A 50 -16.80 14.73 -2.46
C ARG A 50 -16.29 16.02 -3.06
N ASP A 51 -14.98 16.16 -3.13
CA ASP A 51 -14.32 17.47 -3.21
C ASP A 51 -13.86 17.83 -4.62
N THR A 52 -14.06 16.95 -5.60
CA THR A 52 -13.66 17.20 -6.99
C THR A 52 -14.86 17.33 -7.91
N SER A 53 -14.69 17.92 -9.09
CA SER A 53 -15.68 17.82 -10.19
C SER A 53 -15.48 16.56 -11.05
N SER A 54 -14.48 15.74 -10.71
CA SER A 54 -14.17 14.49 -11.39
C SER A 54 -15.22 13.41 -11.07
N GLY A 55 -15.35 12.46 -11.98
CA GLY A 55 -16.33 11.38 -11.89
C GLY A 55 -17.55 11.57 -12.78
N MET A 56 -18.55 10.75 -12.51
CA MET A 56 -19.87 10.77 -13.14
C MET A 56 -20.94 10.41 -12.12
N GLU A 57 -22.17 10.84 -12.36
CA GLU A 57 -23.34 10.43 -11.61
C GLU A 57 -24.16 9.46 -12.46
N CYS A 58 -24.54 8.32 -11.89
CA CYS A 58 -25.39 7.31 -12.53
C CYS A 58 -26.38 6.82 -11.48
N ASP A 59 -27.67 6.88 -11.77
CA ASP A 59 -28.75 6.44 -10.88
C ASP A 59 -28.70 7.07 -9.48
N GLY A 60 -28.35 8.37 -9.41
CA GLY A 60 -28.20 9.10 -8.14
C GLY A 60 -26.98 8.70 -7.32
N VAL A 61 -26.12 7.82 -7.84
CA VAL A 61 -24.86 7.41 -7.21
C VAL A 61 -23.71 8.04 -7.96
N ARG A 62 -22.80 8.66 -7.19
CA ARG A 62 -21.57 9.21 -7.75
C ARG A 62 -20.49 8.15 -7.85
N TRP A 63 -19.81 8.13 -8.99
CA TRP A 63 -18.74 7.21 -9.34
C TRP A 63 -17.48 7.94 -9.77
N ILE A 64 -16.33 7.41 -9.34
CA ILE A 64 -15.01 7.82 -9.82
C ILE A 64 -14.49 6.74 -10.75
N TYR A 65 -13.89 7.13 -11.87
CA TYR A 65 -13.36 6.19 -12.85
C TYR A 65 -11.88 6.41 -13.07
N ASN A 66 -11.12 5.34 -12.90
CA ASN A 66 -9.66 5.34 -12.99
C ASN A 66 -9.13 4.00 -13.49
N THR A 67 -7.99 4.04 -14.18
CA THR A 67 -7.17 2.86 -14.42
C THR A 67 -6.29 2.56 -13.20
N THR A 68 -5.67 1.37 -13.19
CA THR A 68 -4.72 1.00 -12.12
C THR A 68 -3.51 1.92 -12.10
N GLU A 69 -3.02 2.33 -13.27
CA GLU A 69 -1.86 3.21 -13.42
C GLU A 69 -2.14 4.60 -12.83
N GLN A 70 -3.34 5.15 -13.08
CA GLN A 70 -3.74 6.44 -12.50
C GLN A 70 -3.83 6.39 -10.98
N TRP A 71 -4.26 5.25 -10.42
CA TRP A 71 -4.22 5.06 -8.97
C TRP A 71 -2.79 4.96 -8.43
N LEU A 72 -1.86 4.35 -9.16
CA LEU A 72 -0.45 4.30 -8.77
C LEU A 72 0.21 5.68 -8.77
N GLU A 73 -0.21 6.59 -9.66
CA GLU A 73 0.24 8.00 -9.61
C GLU A 73 -0.16 8.69 -8.29
N GLN A 74 -1.29 8.30 -7.68
CA GLN A 74 -1.73 8.82 -6.38
C GLN A 74 -0.98 8.19 -5.20
N PHE A 75 -0.44 6.98 -5.40
CA PHE A 75 0.27 6.22 -4.38
C PHE A 75 1.65 5.80 -4.89
N PRO A 76 2.56 6.77 -5.16
CA PRO A 76 3.86 6.49 -5.79
C PRO A 76 4.80 5.64 -4.94
N PHE A 77 4.44 5.40 -3.67
CA PHE A 77 5.15 4.58 -2.70
C PHE A 77 4.64 3.12 -2.65
N TRP A 78 3.65 2.75 -3.45
CA TRP A 78 3.12 1.37 -3.51
C TRP A 78 3.40 0.68 -4.84
N SER A 79 3.53 -0.64 -4.77
CA SER A 79 3.48 -1.50 -5.95
C SER A 79 2.04 -1.69 -6.44
N GLU A 80 1.90 -2.05 -7.72
CA GLU A 80 0.61 -2.46 -8.30
C GLU A 80 -0.05 -3.60 -7.51
N SER A 81 0.75 -4.57 -7.04
CA SER A 81 0.26 -5.69 -6.23
C SER A 81 -0.33 -5.24 -4.89
N THR A 82 0.28 -4.25 -4.24
CA THR A 82 -0.22 -3.69 -2.97
C THR A 82 -1.54 -2.97 -3.18
N LEU A 83 -1.61 -2.14 -4.23
CA LEU A 83 -2.82 -1.43 -4.61
C LEU A 83 -3.97 -2.40 -4.92
N LYS A 84 -3.73 -3.40 -5.76
CA LYS A 84 -4.74 -4.42 -6.11
C LYS A 84 -5.24 -5.19 -4.90
N ARG A 85 -4.34 -5.55 -3.97
CA ARG A 85 -4.71 -6.21 -2.72
C ARG A 85 -5.61 -5.33 -1.86
N ALA A 86 -5.28 -4.05 -1.68
CA ALA A 86 -6.11 -3.12 -0.91
C ALA A 86 -7.51 -2.95 -1.53
N PHE A 87 -7.60 -2.78 -2.86
CA PHE A 87 -8.88 -2.71 -3.56
C PHE A 87 -9.70 -4.00 -3.43
N ALA A 88 -9.08 -5.17 -3.54
CA ALA A 88 -9.76 -6.45 -3.36
C ALA A 88 -10.26 -6.65 -1.92
N SER A 89 -9.45 -6.26 -0.93
CA SER A 89 -9.80 -6.27 0.49
C SER A 89 -11.02 -5.39 0.77
N LEU A 90 -11.01 -4.14 0.29
CA LEU A 90 -12.15 -3.21 0.42
C LEU A 90 -13.45 -3.71 -0.22
N LYS A 91 -13.37 -4.39 -1.37
CA LYS A 91 -14.55 -5.06 -1.99
C LYS A 91 -15.07 -6.19 -1.10
N THR A 92 -14.16 -7.01 -0.58
CA THR A 92 -14.51 -8.15 0.29
C THR A 92 -15.16 -7.68 1.59
N LEU A 93 -14.69 -6.56 2.15
CA LEU A 93 -15.27 -5.91 3.33
C LEU A 93 -16.62 -5.22 3.04
N GLY A 94 -17.08 -5.20 1.79
CA GLY A 94 -18.33 -4.54 1.41
C GLY A 94 -18.28 -3.01 1.49
N LEU A 95 -17.09 -2.42 1.60
CA LEU A 95 -16.86 -0.97 1.69
C LEU A 95 -16.77 -0.29 0.34
N LEU A 96 -16.40 -1.04 -0.69
CA LEU A 96 -16.16 -0.54 -2.03
C LEU A 96 -16.99 -1.30 -3.05
N ARG A 97 -17.80 -0.57 -3.82
CA ARG A 97 -18.40 -1.08 -5.05
C ARG A 97 -17.51 -0.71 -6.23
N CYS A 98 -17.28 -1.68 -7.11
CA CYS A 98 -16.45 -1.48 -8.28
C CYS A 98 -17.05 -2.18 -9.49
N GLU A 99 -17.23 -1.42 -10.56
CA GLU A 99 -17.87 -1.88 -11.78
C GLU A 99 -16.98 -1.62 -12.99
N LYS A 100 -17.07 -2.51 -13.98
CA LYS A 100 -16.43 -2.32 -15.27
C LYS A 100 -17.50 -1.95 -16.29
N LEU A 101 -17.61 -0.67 -16.63
CA LEU A 101 -18.64 -0.21 -17.57
C LEU A 101 -18.31 -0.53 -19.05
N ASN A 102 -17.08 -0.95 -19.36
CA ASN A 102 -16.62 -1.14 -20.73
C ASN A 102 -16.58 -2.61 -21.18
N LYS A 103 -17.19 -2.87 -22.34
CA LYS A 103 -17.19 -4.17 -23.04
C LYS A 103 -15.90 -4.44 -23.83
N SER A 104 -15.06 -3.43 -24.06
CA SER A 104 -13.81 -3.57 -24.81
C SER A 104 -12.66 -4.08 -23.92
N LYS A 105 -11.91 -5.08 -24.42
CA LYS A 105 -10.72 -5.62 -23.72
C LYS A 105 -9.59 -4.60 -23.54
N ARG A 106 -9.59 -3.51 -24.32
CA ARG A 106 -8.52 -2.50 -24.31
C ARG A 106 -8.70 -1.43 -23.23
N ASP A 107 -9.93 -1.23 -22.75
CA ASP A 107 -10.19 -0.24 -21.71
C ASP A 107 -10.11 -0.91 -20.33
N MET A 108 -9.09 -0.52 -19.57
CA MET A 108 -8.81 -0.99 -18.21
C MET A 108 -9.39 -0.06 -17.13
N THR A 109 -10.24 0.90 -17.52
CA THR A 109 -10.91 1.80 -16.60
C THR A 109 -11.95 1.04 -15.76
N ASN A 110 -11.84 1.19 -14.45
CA ASN A 110 -12.83 0.71 -13.50
C ASN A 110 -13.54 1.90 -12.86
N PHE A 111 -14.80 1.71 -12.51
CA PHE A 111 -15.64 2.65 -11.78
C PHE A 111 -15.66 2.24 -10.31
N TYR A 112 -15.59 3.22 -9.42
CA TYR A 112 -15.47 3.03 -7.98
C TYR A 112 -16.44 3.95 -7.25
N THR A 113 -17.14 3.41 -6.26
CA THR A 113 -17.93 4.19 -5.31
C THR A 113 -17.88 3.55 -3.92
N ILE A 114 -18.03 4.36 -2.88
CA ILE A 114 -18.00 3.90 -1.49
C ILE A 114 -19.40 3.45 -1.09
N ASN A 115 -19.48 2.29 -0.44
CA ASN A 115 -20.70 1.87 0.23
C ASN A 115 -20.78 2.51 1.62
N TYR A 116 -21.37 3.71 1.69
CA TYR A 116 -21.50 4.47 2.93
C TYR A 116 -22.45 3.82 3.96
N GLU A 117 -23.26 2.85 3.55
CA GLU A 117 -24.19 2.13 4.43
C GLU A 117 -23.52 0.98 5.22
N SER A 118 -22.22 0.73 5.00
CA SER A 118 -21.50 -0.33 5.70
C SER A 118 -21.36 -0.03 7.20
N GLU A 119 -21.70 -1.00 8.04
CA GLU A 119 -21.55 -0.95 9.51
C GLU A 119 -20.09 -0.69 9.94
N LEU A 120 -19.11 -1.06 9.11
CA LEU A 120 -17.69 -0.82 9.39
C LEU A 120 -17.33 0.67 9.42
N LEU A 121 -18.14 1.51 8.77
CA LEU A 121 -18.01 2.97 8.79
C LEU A 121 -18.76 3.62 9.95
N ASP A 122 -19.62 2.87 10.66
CA ASP A 122 -20.28 3.39 11.84
C ASP A 122 -19.27 3.54 12.99
N GLY A 123 -19.17 4.77 13.49
CA GLY A 123 -18.35 5.11 14.65
C GLY A 123 -18.94 4.56 15.96
N GLY A 124 -20.19 4.11 15.95
CA GLY A 124 -20.97 3.75 17.13
C GLY A 124 -21.24 2.26 17.29
N LYS A 125 -20.22 1.49 17.69
CA LYS A 125 -20.29 0.35 18.63
C LYS A 125 -18.93 -0.35 18.64
N VAL A 126 -18.06 0.08 19.54
CA VAL A 126 -16.98 -0.78 20.01
C VAL A 126 -17.66 -1.89 20.81
N SER A 127 -17.99 -3.01 20.16
CA SER A 127 -18.15 -4.24 20.93
C SER A 127 -16.76 -4.56 21.46
N GLU A 128 -16.63 -4.62 22.78
CA GLU A 128 -15.41 -5.01 23.47
C GLU A 128 -14.75 -6.21 22.81
N SER A 129 -13.42 -6.14 22.77
CA SER A 129 -12.52 -7.03 22.07
C SER A 129 -12.88 -8.50 22.21
N ILE A 130 -13.22 -9.15 21.09
CA ILE A 130 -12.86 -10.56 20.95
C ILE A 130 -11.34 -10.55 20.80
N ARG A 131 -10.65 -10.76 21.93
CA ARG A 131 -9.24 -11.13 21.97
C ARG A 131 -9.01 -12.17 20.88
N SER A 132 -8.36 -11.77 19.79
CA SER A 132 -7.91 -12.71 18.78
C SER A 132 -7.09 -13.77 19.52
N LYS A 133 -7.46 -15.05 19.38
CA LYS A 133 -6.52 -16.12 19.65
C LYS A 133 -5.43 -15.97 18.60
N CYS A 134 -4.41 -15.17 18.93
CA CYS A 134 -3.12 -15.27 18.27
C CYS A 134 -2.74 -16.75 18.40
N ALA A 135 -2.71 -17.48 17.29
CA ALA A 135 -1.93 -18.69 17.25
C ALA A 135 -0.53 -18.25 17.68
N ALA A 136 -0.08 -18.76 18.83
CA ALA A 136 1.30 -18.56 19.25
C ALA A 136 2.20 -18.93 18.06
N PRO A 137 3.29 -18.20 17.79
CA PRO A 137 4.26 -18.64 16.82
C PRO A 137 4.67 -20.06 17.22
N SER A 138 4.29 -21.06 16.42
CA SER A 138 4.81 -22.41 16.57
C SER A 138 6.31 -22.32 16.37
N GLY A 139 7.06 -22.80 17.36
CA GLY A 139 8.45 -22.46 17.60
C GLY A 139 9.36 -22.57 16.39
N GLN A 140 10.25 -21.59 16.26
CA GLN A 140 11.56 -21.77 15.69
C GLN A 140 12.58 -21.36 16.76
N ASN A 141 12.77 -22.25 17.73
CA ASN A 141 14.05 -22.31 18.41
C ASN A 141 14.74 -23.54 17.82
N ASP A 142 15.47 -23.35 16.72
CA ASP A 142 16.47 -24.34 16.35
C ASP A 142 17.48 -24.40 17.50
N THR A 143 17.69 -25.59 18.04
CA THR A 143 18.72 -25.85 19.05
C THR A 143 20.07 -25.57 18.39
N MET A 144 20.76 -24.53 18.86
CA MET A 144 22.13 -24.23 18.45
C MET A 144 23.03 -25.33 19.02
N GLU A 145 23.47 -26.28 18.18
CA GLU A 145 24.55 -27.19 18.58
C GLU A 145 25.82 -26.37 18.81
N GLU A 146 26.51 -26.65 19.92
CA GLU A 146 27.87 -26.15 20.16
C GLU A 146 28.82 -26.74 19.13
N VAL A 147 28.98 -26.05 18.00
CA VAL A 147 30.07 -26.36 17.08
C VAL A 147 31.36 -25.86 17.69
N LYS A 148 32.20 -26.81 18.12
CA LYS A 148 33.58 -26.57 18.54
C LYS A 148 34.36 -25.94 17.39
N MET A 149 34.53 -24.62 17.44
CA MET A 149 35.27 -23.84 16.45
C MET A 149 36.73 -24.34 16.34
N ALA A 150 37.07 -25.03 15.24
CA ALA A 150 38.47 -25.25 14.88
C ALA A 150 39.03 -23.97 14.25
N ARG A 151 40.10 -23.42 14.85
CA ARG A 151 40.84 -22.26 14.32
C ARG A 151 41.37 -22.60 12.91
N SER A 152 41.17 -21.68 11.96
CA SER A 152 41.75 -21.83 10.63
C SER A 152 43.28 -21.84 10.71
N ILE A 153 43.89 -22.80 10.01
CA ILE A 153 45.34 -22.85 9.87
C ILE A 153 45.72 -21.79 8.84
N GLY A 154 46.49 -20.79 9.28
CA GLY A 154 46.96 -19.70 8.44
C GLY A 154 47.67 -20.19 7.18
N SER A 155 47.33 -19.56 6.05
CA SER A 155 47.98 -19.75 4.76
C SER A 155 49.49 -19.46 4.86
N LYS A 156 50.32 -20.50 4.68
CA LYS A 156 51.76 -20.32 4.49
C LYS A 156 52.00 -19.76 3.09
N ARG A 157 52.29 -18.46 3.02
CA ARG A 157 52.93 -17.85 1.85
C ARG A 157 54.38 -18.34 1.77
N PRO A 158 54.87 -18.84 0.63
CA PRO A 158 56.30 -19.13 0.48
C PRO A 158 57.07 -17.81 0.38
N ASN A 159 58.16 -17.73 1.14
CA ASN A 159 59.05 -16.58 1.17
C ASN A 159 59.98 -16.64 -0.05
N VAL A 160 59.91 -15.63 -0.92
CA VAL A 160 60.88 -15.39 -1.99
C VAL A 160 61.96 -14.50 -1.42
N ILE A 161 63.17 -15.02 -1.17
CA ILE A 161 64.42 -14.23 -1.16
C ILE A 161 65.56 -15.13 -1.63
N GLY A 162 66.26 -14.70 -2.67
CA GLY A 162 67.32 -15.46 -3.34
C GLY A 162 68.75 -15.20 -2.87
N VAL A 163 69.64 -15.81 -3.65
CA VAL A 163 71.08 -15.52 -3.88
C VAL A 163 72.06 -15.84 -2.75
N LYS A 164 72.96 -16.81 -3.02
CA LYS A 164 74.41 -16.56 -2.88
C LYS A 164 75.28 -17.54 -3.68
N MET A 165 76.05 -16.94 -4.60
CA MET A 165 77.41 -17.24 -5.08
C MET A 165 78.08 -18.59 -4.73
N ALA A 166 78.60 -19.24 -5.76
CA ALA A 166 80.00 -19.63 -5.89
C ALA A 166 80.43 -19.44 -7.35
#